data_AF-A0A7R9R2Z1-F1
#
_entry.id   AF-A0A7R9R2Z1-F1
#
_cell.length_a   1.000
_cell.length_b   1.000
_cell.length_c   1.000
_cell.angle_alpha   90.00
_cell.angle_beta   90.00
_cell.angle_gamma   90.00
#
_symmetry.space_group_name_H-M   'P 1'
#
loop_
_entity.id
_entity.type
_entity.pdbx_description
1 polymer ?
#
loop_
_entity_poly.entity_id
_entity_poly.type
_entity_poly.pdbx_seq_one_letter_code
_entity_poly.pdbx_strand_id
1 'polypeptide(L)'
;MREQNNDDSNEENCPLTLSDWVMFLNGEISNAKMYTLGFGTTVIASLAVLGGMIAILISASKYFKVWLIGVGVVVALIFLRVHSKYQNRINNLNTVRHEIIYGNLTDSNEIRKRCEEKGVFR
;
A
#
# COMPACT_ATOMS: atom_id res chain seq x y z
N MET A 1 -29.50 -44.90 13.33
CA MET A 1 -28.48 -44.04 13.99
C MET A 1 -27.88 -43.16 12.91
N ARG A 2 -27.94 -41.84 13.11
CA ARG A 2 -27.35 -40.82 12.22
C ARG A 2 -25.86 -40.76 12.49
N GLU A 3 -25.06 -40.76 11.43
CA GLU A 3 -23.77 -40.06 11.39
C GLU A 3 -23.67 -39.43 9.98
N GLN A 4 -24.13 -38.18 9.88
CA GLN A 4 -23.74 -37.24 8.83
C GLN A 4 -22.44 -36.61 9.32
N ASN A 5 -21.33 -36.89 8.64
CA ASN A 5 -20.05 -36.25 8.88
C ASN A 5 -19.59 -35.51 7.63
N ASN A 6 -19.12 -34.28 7.90
CA ASN A 6 -18.31 -33.34 7.11
C ASN A 6 -19.07 -32.49 6.08
N ASP A 7 -19.34 -31.22 6.40
CA ASP A 7 -18.41 -30.04 6.36
C ASP A 7 -18.02 -29.66 4.92
N ASP A 8 -18.57 -28.52 4.46
CA ASP A 8 -17.99 -27.53 3.51
C ASP A 8 -19.05 -26.68 2.78
N SER A 9 -20.34 -26.86 3.02
CA SER A 9 -21.37 -26.12 2.26
C SER A 9 -21.68 -24.71 2.78
N ASN A 10 -20.80 -24.11 3.58
CA ASN A 10 -20.94 -22.72 4.05
C ASN A 10 -19.81 -21.82 3.55
N GLU A 11 -19.08 -22.22 2.50
CA GLU A 11 -18.34 -21.26 1.70
C GLU A 11 -19.36 -20.34 1.01
N GLU A 12 -19.58 -19.19 1.62
CA GLU A 12 -20.29 -18.06 1.06
C GLU A 12 -19.71 -17.81 -0.34
N ASN A 13 -20.43 -18.27 -1.37
CA ASN A 13 -20.01 -18.15 -2.77
C ASN A 13 -19.60 -16.71 -3.01
N CYS A 14 -18.31 -16.49 -3.31
CA CYS A 14 -17.81 -15.14 -3.45
C CYS A 14 -18.60 -14.47 -4.59
N PRO A 15 -19.30 -13.35 -4.33
CA PRO A 15 -20.26 -12.79 -5.28
C PRO A 15 -19.61 -12.15 -6.50
N LEU A 16 -18.28 -12.05 -6.49
CA LEU A 16 -17.49 -11.35 -7.50
C LEU A 16 -17.13 -12.29 -8.65
N THR A 17 -17.44 -11.86 -9.87
CA THR A 17 -16.90 -12.49 -11.08
C THR A 17 -15.41 -12.17 -11.22
N LEU A 18 -14.71 -12.93 -12.06
CA LEU A 18 -13.29 -12.70 -12.35
C LEU A 18 -13.01 -11.27 -12.84
N SER A 19 -13.92 -10.71 -13.66
CA SER A 19 -13.85 -9.32 -14.12
C SER A 19 -14.03 -8.32 -12.98
N ASP A 20 -14.94 -8.59 -12.04
CA ASP A 20 -15.15 -7.70 -10.90
C ASP A 20 -13.95 -7.69 -9.97
N TRP A 21 -13.28 -8.83 -9.80
CA TRP A 21 -12.01 -8.94 -9.09
C TRP A 21 -10.91 -8.09 -9.73
N VAL A 22 -10.75 -8.19 -11.06
CA VAL A 22 -9.75 -7.37 -11.78
C VAL A 22 -10.08 -5.89 -11.65
N MET A 23 -11.36 -5.50 -11.72
CA MET A 23 -11.79 -4.12 -11.54
C MET A 23 -11.50 -3.61 -10.13
N PHE A 24 -11.82 -4.39 -9.10
CA PHE A 24 -11.53 -4.09 -7.70
C PHE A 24 -10.03 -3.91 -7.46
N LEU A 25 -9.21 -4.88 -7.91
CA LEU A 25 -7.75 -4.81 -7.78
C LEU A 25 -7.17 -3.59 -8.50
N ASN A 26 -7.68 -3.24 -9.68
CA ASN A 26 -7.30 -2.02 -10.37
C ASN A 26 -7.63 -0.75 -9.59
N GLY A 27 -8.83 -0.71 -8.97
CA GLY A 27 -9.24 0.37 -8.08
C GLY A 27 -8.25 0.54 -6.93
N GLU A 28 -7.92 -0.54 -6.22
CA GLU A 28 -6.98 -0.49 -5.10
C GLU A 28 -5.55 -0.14 -5.52
N ILE A 29 -5.06 -0.67 -6.64
CA ILE A 29 -3.74 -0.30 -7.18
C ILE A 29 -3.70 1.19 -7.52
N SER A 30 -4.74 1.70 -8.19
CA SER A 30 -4.84 3.12 -8.56
C SER A 30 -4.88 4.00 -7.32
N ASN A 31 -5.69 3.64 -6.34
CA ASN A 31 -5.81 4.34 -5.07
C ASN A 31 -4.48 4.39 -4.32
N ALA A 32 -3.80 3.23 -4.17
CA ALA A 32 -2.49 3.15 -3.53
C ALA A 32 -1.42 3.99 -4.26
N LYS A 33 -1.45 4.03 -5.60
CA LYS A 33 -0.58 4.91 -6.39
C LYS A 33 -0.88 6.39 -6.17
N MET A 34 -2.16 6.75 -6.11
CA MET A 34 -2.57 8.14 -5.86
C MET A 34 -2.16 8.61 -4.47
N TYR A 35 -2.35 7.77 -3.44
CA TYR A 35 -1.89 8.04 -2.08
C TYR A 35 -0.36 8.20 -1.99
N THR A 36 0.40 7.32 -2.63
CA THR A 36 1.87 7.41 -2.64
C THR A 36 2.37 8.65 -3.36
N LEU A 37 1.74 9.01 -4.50
CA LEU A 37 2.05 10.25 -5.22
C LEU A 37 1.72 11.49 -4.39
N GLY A 38 0.50 11.61 -3.86
CA GLY A 38 0.08 12.79 -3.08
C GLY A 38 0.86 12.95 -1.77
N PHE A 39 1.16 11.85 -1.10
CA PHE A 39 2.01 11.87 0.09
C PHE A 39 3.45 12.26 -0.27
N GLY A 40 4.00 11.71 -1.36
CA GLY A 40 5.34 12.03 -1.87
C GLY A 40 5.50 13.50 -2.23
N THR A 41 4.54 14.08 -2.95
CA THR A 41 4.58 15.50 -3.31
C THR A 41 4.57 16.40 -2.08
N THR A 42 3.78 16.05 -1.06
CA THR A 42 3.69 16.81 0.19
C THR A 42 5.01 16.77 0.98
N VAL A 43 5.65 15.61 1.05
CA VAL A 43 6.96 15.46 1.72
C VAL A 43 8.05 16.24 1.00
N ILE A 44 8.09 16.17 -0.34
CA ILE A 44 9.08 16.91 -1.15
C ILE A 44 8.91 18.42 -0.96
N ALA A 45 7.69 18.94 -1.02
CA ALA A 45 7.41 20.36 -0.78
C ALA A 45 7.86 20.80 0.63
N SER A 46 7.57 19.98 1.64
CA SER A 46 7.96 20.26 3.03
C SER A 46 9.48 20.30 3.20
N LEU A 47 10.21 19.37 2.58
CA LEU A 47 11.67 19.33 2.62
C LEU A 47 12.30 20.52 1.88
N ALA A 48 11.72 20.96 0.76
CA ALA A 48 12.18 22.14 0.04
C ALA A 48 12.05 23.41 0.89
N VAL A 49 10.93 23.57 1.61
CA VAL A 49 10.73 24.70 2.54
C VAL A 49 11.74 24.66 3.69
N LEU A 50 11.97 23.48 4.29
CA LEU A 50 12.97 23.31 5.35
C LEU A 50 14.39 23.63 4.85
N GLY A 51 14.75 23.19 3.65
CA GLY A 51 16.04 23.51 3.02
C GLY A 51 16.21 25.02 2.81
N GLY A 52 15.17 25.71 2.32
CA GLY A 52 15.16 27.16 2.17
C GLY A 52 15.36 27.90 3.50
N MET A 53 14.70 27.45 4.57
CA MET A 53 14.86 28.02 5.91
C MET A 53 16.30 27.88 6.43
N ILE A 54 16.95 26.74 6.19
CA ILE A 54 18.35 26.53 6.59
C ILE A 54 19.29 27.49 5.86
N ALA A 55 19.03 27.76 4.57
CA ALA A 55 19.84 28.67 3.77
C ALA A 55 19.70 30.14 4.19
N ILE A 56 18.48 30.58 4.55
CA ILE A 56 18.17 31.97 4.91
C ILE A 56 18.62 32.30 6.35
N LEU A 57 18.59 31.33 7.26
CA LEU A 57 18.92 31.51 8.67
C LEU A 57 20.45 31.52 8.92
N ILE A 58 21.14 32.48 8.31
CA ILE A 58 22.59 32.66 8.42
C ILE A 58 23.00 32.92 9.89
N SER A 59 22.18 33.69 10.63
CA SER A 59 22.42 34.11 12.02
C SER A 59 21.95 33.12 13.09
N ALA A 60 21.25 32.05 12.71
CA ALA A 60 20.74 31.07 13.67
C ALA A 60 21.88 30.21 14.26
N SER A 61 21.70 29.78 15.51
CA SER A 61 22.68 28.94 16.20
C SER A 61 22.96 27.66 15.41
N LYS A 62 24.21 27.17 15.49
CA LYS A 62 24.61 25.90 14.87
C LYS A 62 23.71 24.74 15.34
N TYR A 63 23.30 24.76 16.60
CA TYR A 63 22.40 23.77 17.18
C TYR A 63 21.01 23.76 16.52
N PHE A 64 20.48 24.93 16.16
CA PHE A 64 19.21 25.04 15.47
C PHE A 64 19.25 24.42 14.06
N LYS A 65 20.36 24.65 13.32
CA LYS A 65 20.57 24.04 12.00
C LYS A 65 20.70 22.51 12.09
N VAL A 66 21.46 22.01 13.05
CA VAL A 66 21.59 20.56 13.31
C VAL A 66 20.24 19.94 13.66
N TRP A 67 19.44 20.62 14.48
CA TRP A 67 18.09 20.16 14.82
C TRP A 67 17.17 20.08 13.59
N LEU A 68 17.16 21.10 12.72
CA LEU A 68 16.36 21.08 11.47
C LEU A 68 16.78 19.94 10.53
N ILE A 69 18.09 19.69 10.40
CA ILE A 69 18.61 18.56 9.63
C ILE A 69 18.09 17.24 10.23
N GLY A 70 18.16 17.09 11.56
CA GLY A 70 17.65 15.91 12.26
C GLY A 70 16.17 15.67 11.99
N VAL A 71 15.34 16.71 12.04
CA VAL A 71 13.92 16.62 11.70
C VAL A 71 13.72 16.18 10.25
N GLY A 72 14.47 16.76 9.31
CA GLY A 72 14.42 16.36 7.90
C GLY A 72 14.74 14.88 7.68
N VAL A 73 15.77 14.36 8.37
CA VAL A 73 16.14 12.93 8.31
C VAL A 73 15.03 12.04 8.86
N VAL A 74 14.43 12.39 10.00
CA VAL A 74 13.32 11.62 10.58
C VAL A 74 12.13 11.57 9.63
N VAL A 75 11.75 12.71 9.05
CA VAL A 75 10.65 12.78 8.06
C VAL A 75 10.97 11.93 6.83
N ALA A 76 12.20 11.97 6.32
CA ALA A 76 12.61 11.15 5.19
C ALA A 76 12.55 9.65 5.50
N LEU A 77 12.97 9.22 6.70
CA LEU A 77 12.89 7.82 7.12
C LEU A 77 11.44 7.33 7.26
N ILE A 78 10.56 8.15 7.83
CA ILE A 78 9.12 7.86 7.90
C ILE A 78 8.55 7.70 6.48
N PHE A 79 8.89 8.62 5.58
CA PHE A 79 8.46 8.56 4.20
C PHE A 79 8.94 7.27 3.51
N LEU A 80 10.21 6.90 3.64
CA LEU A 80 10.74 5.67 3.07
C LEU A 80 10.03 4.41 3.59
N ARG A 81 9.73 4.34 4.90
CA ARG A 81 8.95 3.22 5.47
C ARG A 81 7.55 3.14 4.88
N VAL A 82 6.85 4.28 4.84
CA VAL A 82 5.49 4.35 4.30
C VAL A 82 5.50 3.97 2.82
N HIS A 83 6.40 4.56 2.04
CA HIS A 83 6.57 4.27 0.62
C HIS A 83 6.88 2.79 0.38
N SER A 84 7.83 2.19 1.11
CA SER A 84 8.14 0.76 1.01
C SER A 84 6.92 -0.12 1.30
N LYS A 85 6.16 0.20 2.36
CA LYS A 85 4.94 -0.54 2.69
C LYS A 85 3.89 -0.47 1.57
N TYR A 86 3.67 0.71 0.99
CA TYR A 86 2.72 0.88 -0.10
C TYR A 86 3.19 0.21 -1.40
N GLN A 87 4.48 0.29 -1.73
CA GLN A 87 5.06 -0.40 -2.88
C GLN A 87 4.89 -1.93 -2.76
N ASN A 88 5.14 -2.49 -1.58
CA ASN A 88 4.90 -3.92 -1.33
C ASN A 88 3.43 -4.28 -1.54
N ARG A 89 2.49 -3.43 -1.09
CA ARG A 89 1.05 -3.65 -1.31
C ARG A 89 0.68 -3.59 -2.80
N ILE A 90 1.20 -2.62 -3.54
CA ILE A 90 0.98 -2.49 -4.99
C ILE A 90 1.54 -3.71 -5.73
N ASN A 91 2.74 -4.16 -5.37
CA ASN A 91 3.36 -5.35 -5.97
C ASN A 91 2.53 -6.60 -5.71
N ASN A 92 2.09 -6.80 -4.47
CA ASN A 92 1.22 -7.93 -4.09
C ASN A 92 -0.09 -7.95 -4.89
N LEU A 93 -0.74 -6.78 -5.04
CA LEU A 93 -1.96 -6.62 -5.82
C LEU A 93 -1.72 -6.89 -7.32
N ASN A 94 -0.62 -6.39 -7.87
CA ASN A 94 -0.24 -6.65 -9.26
C ASN A 94 0.01 -8.13 -9.50
N THR A 95 0.65 -8.85 -8.58
CA THR A 95 0.86 -10.29 -8.70
C THR A 95 -0.46 -11.03 -8.77
N VAL A 96 -1.41 -10.75 -7.87
CA VAL A 96 -2.72 -11.42 -7.88
C VAL A 96 -3.49 -11.09 -9.16
N ARG A 97 -3.51 -9.81 -9.58
CA ARG A 97 -4.12 -9.42 -10.86
C ARG A 97 -3.49 -10.16 -12.04
N HIS A 98 -2.17 -10.32 -12.05
CA HIS A 98 -1.46 -11.00 -13.11
C HIS A 98 -1.77 -12.52 -13.11
N GLU A 99 -1.87 -13.15 -11.94
CA GLU A 99 -2.30 -14.56 -11.83
C GLU A 99 -3.73 -14.77 -12.37
N ILE A 100 -4.64 -13.81 -12.12
CA ILE A 100 -6.01 -13.84 -12.64
C ILE A 100 -6.06 -13.68 -14.16
N ILE A 101 -5.36 -12.68 -14.71
CA ILE A 101 -5.41 -12.38 -16.17
C ILE A 101 -4.83 -13.53 -16.99
N TYR A 102 -3.80 -14.21 -16.49
CA TYR A 102 -3.16 -15.32 -17.19
C TYR A 102 -3.88 -16.67 -16.98
N GLY A 103 -5.00 -16.67 -16.23
CA GLY A 103 -5.80 -17.88 -16.00
C GLY A 103 -5.17 -18.86 -15.00
N ASN A 104 -4.15 -18.44 -14.25
CA ASN A 104 -3.56 -19.25 -13.19
C ASN A 104 -4.41 -19.24 -11.91
N LEU A 105 -5.24 -18.21 -11.71
CA LEU A 105 -6.27 -18.18 -10.68
C LEU A 105 -7.64 -17.91 -11.32
N THR A 106 -8.51 -18.92 -11.26
CA THR A 106 -9.90 -18.84 -11.76
C THR A 106 -10.93 -18.95 -10.66
N ASP A 107 -10.56 -19.46 -9.48
CA ASP A 107 -11.45 -19.61 -8.35
C ASP A 107 -11.53 -18.31 -7.53
N SER A 108 -12.74 -17.77 -7.43
CA SER A 108 -13.06 -16.54 -6.68
C SER A 108 -12.74 -16.67 -5.18
N ASN A 109 -12.93 -17.86 -4.60
CA ASN A 109 -12.60 -18.12 -3.19
C ASN A 109 -11.08 -18.14 -2.97
N GLU A 110 -10.32 -18.71 -3.90
CA GLU A 110 -8.84 -18.69 -3.85
C GLU A 110 -8.29 -17.27 -4.01
N ILE A 111 -8.89 -16.47 -4.90
CA ILE A 111 -8.52 -15.05 -5.09
C ILE A 111 -8.73 -14.28 -3.79
N ARG A 112 -9.90 -14.45 -3.13
CA ARG A 112 -10.19 -13.81 -1.85
C ARG A 112 -9.13 -14.18 -0.80
N LYS A 113 -8.85 -15.48 -0.64
CA LYS A 113 -7.87 -15.97 0.34
C LYS A 113 -6.47 -15.39 0.11
N ARG A 114 -5.99 -15.38 -1.14
CA ARG A 114 -4.69 -14.75 -1.47
C ARG A 114 -4.67 -13.26 -1.20
N CYS A 115 -5.79 -12.57 -1.40
CA CYS A 115 -5.91 -11.16 -1.06
C CYS A 115 -5.87 -10.93 0.46
N GLU A 116 -6.54 -11.77 1.25
CA GLU A 116 -6.48 -11.73 2.72
C GLU A 116 -5.07 -12.02 3.24
N GLU A 117 -4.41 -13.08 2.77
CA GLU A 117 -3.03 -13.45 3.14
C GLU A 117 -2.03 -12.33 2.82
N LYS A 118 -2.24 -11.62 1.70
CA LYS A 118 -1.38 -10.50 1.28
C LYS A 118 -1.77 -9.16 1.94
N GLY A 119 -2.73 -9.16 2.87
CA GLY A 119 -3.16 -7.98 3.61
C GLY A 119 -3.84 -6.92 2.74
N VAL A 120 -4.51 -7.35 1.67
CA VAL A 120 -5.31 -6.49 0.79
C VAL A 120 -6.58 -6.04 1.52
N PHE A 121 -7.26 -6.99 2.15
CA PHE A 121 -8.39 -6.78 3.05
C PHE A 121 -7.87 -6.64 4.47
N ARG A 122 -8.46 -5.69 5.22
CA ARG A 122 -8.08 -5.38 6.59
C ARG A 122 -9.31 -5.41 7.47
#